data_AF-A0A9D6B454-F1
#
_entry.id   AF-A0A9D6B454-F1
#
_cell.length_a   1.000
_cell.length_b   1.000
_cell.length_c   1.000
_cell.angle_alpha   90.00
_cell.angle_beta   90.00
_cell.angle_gamma   90.00
#
_symmetry.space_group_name_H-M   'P 1'
#
loop_
_entity.id
_entity.type
_entity.pdbx_description
1 polymer ?
#
loop_
_entity_poly.entity_id
_entity_poly.type
_entity_poly.pdbx_seq_one_letter_code
_entity_poly.pdbx_strand_id
1 'polypeptide(L)'
;MRQLEKTPTLEQIPRIRKVNGGHMSYERLLIDSPEHGTQFVKLHDPTMFTDHIRERHSREYLVKEHAMMQHLRDRDFIHVPSHSRMIGDYGLVMEGLPTDESWHWKAPDLELSSYIDTVLGALEELEEAQPPNDFLDSHMPAHIALLEEGWRNLGDTSLEHVAVKLGSILPSLSPNFQQDAVRLIDSLPSLINRDVVAVPKKFAHHDLRQANLAWHPQHGVRFVDWSWAGLGLEKADRTSLLIDLHKSG
;
A
#
# COMPACT_ATOMS: atom_id res chain seq x y z
N MET A 1 -13.30 12.65 50.68
CA MET A 1 -11.96 12.98 50.16
C MET A 1 -12.06 13.01 48.65
N ARG A 2 -11.92 14.18 48.01
CA ARG A 2 -11.78 14.26 46.55
C ARG A 2 -10.33 13.93 46.21
N GLN A 3 -10.10 12.90 45.40
CA GLN A 3 -8.76 12.66 44.84
C GLN A 3 -8.42 13.88 43.97
N LEU A 4 -7.34 14.56 44.32
CA LEU A 4 -6.72 15.57 43.48
C LEU A 4 -6.11 14.84 42.28
N GLU A 5 -6.73 14.95 41.12
CA GLU A 5 -6.11 14.57 39.85
C GLU A 5 -4.84 15.39 39.70
N LYS A 6 -3.69 14.71 39.71
CA LYS A 6 -2.39 15.35 39.48
C LYS A 6 -2.38 15.90 38.04
N THR A 7 -2.11 17.20 37.91
CA THR A 7 -1.87 17.83 36.61
C THR A 7 -0.77 17.06 35.87
N PRO A 8 -1.00 16.62 34.62
CA PRO A 8 0.01 15.89 33.87
C PRO A 8 1.29 16.71 33.72
N THR A 9 2.45 16.09 33.92
CA THR A 9 3.74 16.74 33.64
C THR A 9 3.91 16.91 32.12
N LEU A 10 4.76 17.85 31.67
CA LEU A 10 5.02 18.11 30.24
C LEU A 10 5.46 16.85 29.46
N GLU A 11 6.07 15.87 30.15
CA GLU A 11 6.49 14.58 29.61
C GLU A 11 5.31 13.60 29.37
N GLN A 12 4.14 13.87 29.94
CA GLN A 12 2.92 13.08 29.77
C GLN A 12 2.01 13.63 28.67
N ILE A 13 2.37 14.74 28.03
CA ILE A 13 1.61 15.34 26.94
C ILE A 13 2.01 14.66 25.63
N PRO A 14 1.07 14.05 24.90
CA PRO A 14 1.37 13.45 23.60
C PRO A 14 1.93 14.48 22.63
N ARG A 15 2.98 14.10 21.88
CA ARG A 15 3.50 14.94 20.80
C ARG A 15 2.79 14.56 19.51
N ILE A 16 2.29 15.56 18.78
CA ILE A 16 1.57 15.35 17.52
C ILE A 16 2.38 15.93 16.38
N ARG A 17 2.67 15.10 15.37
CA ARG A 17 3.40 15.47 14.15
C ARG A 17 2.49 15.22 12.94
N LYS A 18 2.34 16.22 12.07
CA LYS A 18 1.66 16.02 10.78
C LYS A 18 2.57 15.23 9.83
N VAL A 19 2.01 14.26 9.14
CA VAL A 19 2.69 13.48 8.10
C VAL A 19 2.16 13.93 6.74
N ASN A 20 3.07 14.26 5.84
CA ASN A 20 2.73 14.67 4.48
C ASN A 20 2.87 13.48 3.51
N GLY A 21 1.99 13.38 2.51
CA GLY A 21 2.03 12.35 1.47
C GLY A 21 0.77 11.48 1.42
N GLY A 22 0.79 10.47 0.53
CA GLY A 22 -0.32 9.55 0.26
C GLY A 22 -1.33 10.09 -0.78
N HIS A 23 -1.95 9.16 -1.52
CA HIS A 23 -2.83 9.51 -2.67
C HIS A 23 -4.25 9.87 -2.25
N MET A 24 -4.75 9.28 -1.17
CA MET A 24 -6.07 9.59 -0.62
C MET A 24 -6.02 10.83 0.29
N SER A 25 -7.09 11.63 0.25
CA SER A 25 -7.27 12.83 1.08
C SER A 25 -7.58 12.47 2.53
N TYR A 26 -6.58 11.96 3.25
CA TYR A 26 -6.62 11.78 4.71
C TYR A 26 -5.75 12.81 5.40
N GLU A 27 -6.19 13.29 6.56
CA GLU A 27 -5.25 13.83 7.53
C GLU A 27 -4.44 12.69 8.15
N ARG A 28 -3.12 12.87 8.21
CA ARG A 28 -2.20 11.85 8.71
C ARG A 28 -1.36 12.42 9.83
N LEU A 29 -1.32 11.71 10.95
CA LEU A 29 -0.64 12.16 12.16
C LEU A 29 0.24 11.03 12.72
N LEU A 30 1.38 11.41 13.29
CA LEU A 30 2.10 10.60 14.26
C LEU A 30 1.82 11.18 15.65
N ILE A 31 1.46 10.32 16.59
CA ILE A 31 1.19 10.67 17.97
C ILE A 31 2.17 9.87 18.85
N ASP A 32 3.11 10.57 19.47
CA ASP A 32 4.07 9.96 20.39
C ASP A 32 3.50 10.05 21.80
N SER A 33 3.28 8.91 22.46
CA SER A 33 2.78 8.85 23.83
C SER A 33 3.65 7.93 24.70
N PRO A 34 3.92 8.28 25.97
CA PRO A 34 4.69 7.40 26.87
C PRO A 34 4.03 6.04 27.12
N GLU A 35 2.68 5.98 27.05
CA GLU A 35 1.92 4.77 27.37
C GLU A 35 1.79 3.80 26.19
N HIS A 36 1.68 4.31 24.97
CA HIS A 36 1.39 3.50 23.79
C HIS A 36 2.48 3.54 22.72
N GLY A 37 3.60 4.21 22.98
CA GLY A 37 4.62 4.48 21.98
C GLY A 37 4.12 5.41 20.87
N THR A 38 4.77 5.32 19.72
CA THR A 38 4.42 6.09 18.52
C THR A 38 3.26 5.44 17.79
N GLN A 39 2.20 6.21 17.55
CA GLN A 39 1.01 5.76 16.82
C GLN A 39 0.84 6.55 15.52
N PHE A 40 0.44 5.87 14.45
CA PHE A 40 0.04 6.52 13.21
C PHE A 40 -1.48 6.58 13.10
N VAL A 41 -2.00 7.74 12.69
CA VAL A 41 -3.44 8.00 12.56
C VAL A 41 -3.74 8.42 11.14
N LYS A 42 -4.70 7.75 10.49
CA LYS A 42 -5.39 8.22 9.27
C LYS A 42 -6.78 8.73 9.67
N LEU A 43 -7.12 9.95 9.30
CA LEU A 43 -8.44 10.53 9.52
C LEU A 43 -9.06 10.98 8.19
N HIS A 44 -10.28 10.55 7.96
CA HIS A 44 -11.14 11.01 6.88
C HIS A 44 -11.73 12.38 7.24
N ASP A 45 -11.62 13.32 6.30
CA ASP A 45 -12.28 14.62 6.38
C ASP A 45 -13.22 14.77 5.17
N PRO A 46 -14.56 14.75 5.37
CA PRO A 46 -15.52 14.86 4.29
C PRO A 46 -15.43 16.20 3.54
N THR A 47 -14.88 17.25 4.16
CA THR A 47 -14.74 18.58 3.52
C THR A 47 -13.65 18.60 2.43
N MET A 48 -12.78 17.59 2.39
CA MET A 48 -11.73 17.43 1.41
C MET A 48 -12.19 16.79 0.09
N PHE A 49 -13.49 16.43 -0.01
CA PHE A 49 -14.05 15.73 -1.16
C PHE A 49 -15.14 16.55 -1.84
N THR A 50 -15.06 16.65 -3.16
CA THR A 50 -16.12 17.22 -4.01
C THR A 50 -17.04 16.16 -4.61
N ASP A 51 -16.65 14.89 -4.52
CA ASP A 51 -17.39 13.73 -5.04
C ASP A 51 -17.77 12.79 -3.90
N HIS A 52 -19.07 12.63 -3.69
CA HIS A 52 -19.66 11.76 -2.68
C HIS A 52 -19.27 10.28 -2.81
N ILE A 53 -19.02 9.75 -4.02
CA ILE A 53 -18.61 8.36 -4.19
C ILE A 53 -17.20 8.18 -3.65
N ARG A 54 -16.29 9.11 -4.00
CA ARG A 54 -14.91 9.10 -3.51
C ARG A 54 -14.82 9.31 -2.00
N GLU A 55 -15.68 10.18 -1.46
CA GLU A 55 -15.83 10.40 -0.01
C GLU A 55 -16.28 9.12 0.72
N ARG A 56 -17.24 8.39 0.16
CA ARG A 56 -17.68 7.13 0.76
C ARG A 56 -16.58 6.07 0.70
N HIS A 57 -15.95 5.93 -0.47
CA HIS A 57 -14.90 4.93 -0.68
C HIS A 57 -13.70 5.14 0.25
N SER A 58 -13.34 6.39 0.57
CA SER A 58 -12.25 6.63 1.53
C SER A 58 -12.57 6.08 2.92
N ARG A 59 -13.80 6.23 3.42
CA ARG A 59 -14.20 5.60 4.70
C ARG A 59 -14.18 4.07 4.62
N GLU A 60 -14.72 3.51 3.54
CA GLU A 60 -14.75 2.06 3.33
C GLU A 60 -13.34 1.46 3.21
N TYR A 61 -12.37 2.18 2.64
CA TYR A 61 -10.97 1.75 2.59
C TYR A 61 -10.33 1.69 3.97
N LEU A 62 -10.63 2.62 4.89
CA LEU A 62 -10.13 2.54 6.26
C LEU A 62 -10.66 1.29 6.98
N VAL A 63 -11.94 0.99 6.79
CA VAL A 63 -12.60 -0.21 7.35
C VAL A 63 -11.94 -1.48 6.81
N LYS A 64 -11.78 -1.57 5.48
CA LYS A 64 -11.12 -2.71 4.83
C LYS A 64 -9.67 -2.86 5.30
N GLU A 65 -8.89 -1.78 5.31
CA GLU A 65 -7.50 -1.81 5.73
C GLU A 65 -7.35 -2.34 7.17
N HIS A 66 -8.18 -1.86 8.09
CA HIS A 66 -8.22 -2.38 9.46
C HIS A 66 -8.56 -3.87 9.51
N ALA A 67 -9.61 -4.28 8.80
CA ALA A 67 -10.09 -5.67 8.80
C ALA A 67 -9.02 -6.63 8.24
N MET A 68 -8.31 -6.25 7.18
CA MET A 68 -7.24 -7.08 6.61
C MET A 68 -6.07 -7.24 7.58
N MET A 69 -5.61 -6.14 8.20
CA MET A 69 -4.54 -6.21 9.20
C MET A 69 -4.95 -7.05 10.41
N GLN A 70 -6.21 -6.93 10.86
CA GLN A 70 -6.72 -7.75 11.95
C GLN A 70 -6.76 -9.24 11.57
N HIS A 71 -7.34 -9.58 10.42
CA HIS A 71 -7.42 -10.95 9.92
C HIS A 71 -6.05 -11.62 9.82
N LEU A 72 -5.03 -10.87 9.39
CA LEU A 72 -3.65 -11.32 9.27
C LEU A 72 -3.01 -11.55 10.65
N ARG A 73 -3.17 -10.59 11.58
CA ARG A 73 -2.69 -10.77 12.97
C ARG A 73 -3.33 -11.96 13.67
N ASP A 74 -4.63 -12.18 13.47
CA ASP A 74 -5.37 -13.32 14.05
C ASP A 74 -4.88 -14.69 13.51
N ARG A 75 -4.01 -14.68 12.48
CA ARG A 75 -3.37 -15.85 11.86
C ARG A 75 -1.86 -15.83 12.00
N ASP A 76 -1.34 -15.11 12.99
CA ASP A 76 0.08 -15.02 13.30
C ASP A 76 0.94 -14.46 12.16
N PHE A 77 0.36 -13.74 11.20
CA PHE A 77 1.11 -13.02 10.19
C PHE A 77 1.66 -11.72 10.81
N ILE A 78 2.93 -11.74 11.19
CA ILE A 78 3.57 -10.67 11.99
C ILE A 78 3.99 -9.44 11.19
N HIS A 79 3.89 -9.49 9.85
CA HIS A 79 4.40 -8.44 8.96
C HIS A 79 3.40 -7.31 8.69
N VAL A 80 2.46 -7.08 9.61
CA VAL A 80 1.51 -5.95 9.62
C VAL A 80 1.68 -5.15 10.91
N PRO A 81 1.25 -3.88 10.97
CA PRO A 81 1.22 -3.10 12.20
C PRO A 81 0.74 -3.92 13.40
N SER A 82 1.54 -3.95 14.46
CA SER A 82 1.34 -4.81 15.64
C SER A 82 0.01 -4.57 16.34
N HIS A 83 -0.53 -3.35 16.21
CA HIS A 83 -1.88 -3.02 16.61
C HIS A 83 -2.56 -2.15 15.55
N SER A 84 -3.89 -2.26 15.45
CA SER A 84 -4.73 -1.26 14.80
C SER A 84 -6.12 -1.22 15.43
N ARG A 85 -6.76 -0.05 15.40
CA ARG A 85 -8.14 0.16 15.86
C ARG A 85 -8.82 1.26 15.06
N MET A 86 -10.12 1.12 14.87
CA MET A 86 -10.96 2.14 14.24
C MET A 86 -11.42 3.21 15.23
N ILE A 87 -11.67 4.41 14.71
CA ILE A 87 -12.42 5.49 15.34
C ILE A 87 -13.67 5.72 14.47
N GLY A 88 -14.78 5.08 14.84
CA GLY A 88 -15.95 5.02 13.96
C GLY A 88 -15.62 4.37 12.61
N ASP A 89 -16.12 4.94 11.52
CA ASP A 89 -15.79 4.58 10.13
C ASP A 89 -14.86 5.60 9.45
N TYR A 90 -14.39 6.61 10.19
CA TYR A 90 -13.67 7.77 9.64
C TYR A 90 -12.23 7.87 10.12
N GLY A 91 -11.77 7.01 11.02
CA GLY A 91 -10.41 7.06 11.53
C GLY A 91 -9.80 5.69 11.76
N LEU A 92 -8.51 5.56 11.49
CA LEU A 92 -7.72 4.37 11.74
C LEU A 92 -6.47 4.75 12.52
N VAL A 93 -6.28 4.14 13.69
CA VAL A 93 -5.07 4.27 14.51
C VAL A 93 -4.31 2.96 14.45
N MET A 94 -3.01 3.00 14.20
CA MET A 94 -2.14 1.82 14.12
C MET A 94 -0.73 2.10 14.64
N GLU A 95 0.10 1.06 14.71
CA GLU A 95 1.53 1.17 15.03
C GLU A 95 2.17 2.27 14.18
N GLY A 96 2.86 3.21 14.84
CA GLY A 96 3.67 4.20 14.15
C GLY A 96 5.04 3.63 13.82
N LEU A 97 5.52 3.92 12.62
CA LEU A 97 6.78 3.37 12.10
C LEU A 97 7.68 4.54 11.67
N PRO A 98 8.12 5.40 12.61
CA PRO A 98 8.76 6.65 12.24
C PRO A 98 10.24 6.44 11.90
N THR A 99 10.77 7.26 11.00
CA THR A 99 12.15 7.13 10.50
C THR A 99 13.22 7.40 11.56
N ASP A 100 12.88 8.17 12.60
CA ASP A 100 13.76 8.44 13.76
C ASP A 100 13.89 7.24 14.70
N GLU A 101 13.04 6.22 14.55
CA GLU A 101 13.15 4.90 15.20
C GLU A 101 13.70 3.84 14.24
N SER A 102 14.51 4.25 13.25
CA SER A 102 15.18 3.36 12.27
C SER A 102 14.26 2.58 11.33
N TRP A 103 12.98 2.99 11.18
CA TRP A 103 12.12 2.46 10.13
C TRP A 103 12.48 3.06 8.77
N HIS A 104 12.69 2.20 7.79
CA HIS A 104 13.02 2.53 6.42
C HIS A 104 11.80 2.38 5.51
N TRP A 105 11.30 3.50 4.98
CA TRP A 105 10.21 3.57 3.99
C TRP A 105 10.72 3.59 2.53
N LYS A 106 12.03 3.36 2.37
CA LYS A 106 12.72 3.17 1.09
C LYS A 106 13.80 2.12 1.30
N ALA A 107 14.14 1.40 0.25
CA ALA A 107 15.20 0.41 0.31
C ALA A 107 16.53 1.08 0.72
N PRO A 108 17.19 0.59 1.79
CA PRO A 108 18.46 1.16 2.25
C PRO A 108 19.63 0.67 1.38
N ASP A 109 20.52 1.57 0.94
CA ASP A 109 21.65 1.21 0.06
C ASP A 109 22.59 0.16 0.67
N LEU A 110 22.92 0.32 1.97
CA LEU A 110 23.89 -0.53 2.66
C LEU A 110 23.33 -1.91 3.03
N GLU A 111 22.02 -2.01 3.21
CA GLU A 111 21.32 -3.22 3.67
C GLU A 111 20.33 -3.75 2.63
N LEU A 112 20.52 -3.37 1.36
CA LEU A 112 19.58 -3.66 0.27
C LEU A 112 19.26 -5.15 0.16
N SER A 113 20.28 -6.02 0.25
CA SER A 113 20.08 -7.47 0.19
C SER A 113 19.21 -7.97 1.34
N SER A 114 19.52 -7.56 2.58
CA SER A 114 18.73 -7.94 3.77
C SER A 114 17.29 -7.43 3.68
N TYR A 115 17.12 -6.20 3.19
CA TYR A 115 15.80 -5.62 2.92
C TYR A 115 15.03 -6.46 1.90
N ILE A 116 15.60 -6.77 0.75
CA ILE A 116 14.95 -7.55 -0.31
C ILE A 116 14.59 -8.95 0.22
N ASP A 117 15.52 -9.66 0.85
CA ASP A 117 15.29 -11.00 1.37
C ASP A 117 14.19 -11.03 2.43
N THR A 118 14.21 -10.06 3.36
CA THR A 118 13.17 -9.93 4.41
C THR A 118 11.79 -9.70 3.79
N VAL A 119 11.70 -8.76 2.86
CA VAL A 119 10.42 -8.39 2.25
C VAL A 119 9.90 -9.52 1.36
N LEU A 120 10.74 -10.14 0.55
CA LEU A 120 10.32 -11.26 -0.30
C LEU A 120 9.88 -12.48 0.52
N GLY A 121 10.54 -12.77 1.65
CA GLY A 121 10.12 -13.80 2.59
C GLY A 121 8.74 -13.51 3.18
N ALA A 122 8.50 -12.28 3.64
CA ALA A 122 7.19 -11.88 4.15
C ALA A 122 6.06 -11.97 3.11
N LEU A 123 6.35 -11.74 1.83
CA LEU A 123 5.37 -11.91 0.76
C LEU A 123 5.10 -13.37 0.42
N GLU A 124 6.10 -14.22 0.56
CA GLU A 124 5.89 -15.66 0.45
C GLU A 124 4.99 -16.18 1.57
N GLU A 125 5.21 -15.73 2.80
CA GLU A 125 4.31 -16.02 3.93
C GLU A 125 2.89 -15.49 3.67
N LEU A 126 2.74 -14.30 3.07
CA LEU A 126 1.44 -13.74 2.72
C LEU A 126 0.70 -14.60 1.69
N GLU A 127 1.40 -15.04 0.64
CA GLU A 127 0.83 -15.88 -0.41
C GLU A 127 0.28 -17.21 0.13
N GLU A 128 0.90 -17.75 1.19
CA GLU A 128 0.45 -18.97 1.88
C GLU A 128 -0.58 -18.71 2.98
N ALA A 129 -0.77 -17.46 3.40
CA ALA A 129 -1.79 -17.11 4.38
C ALA A 129 -3.20 -17.35 3.81
N GLN A 130 -4.10 -17.87 4.65
CA GLN A 130 -5.48 -18.06 4.25
C GLN A 130 -6.16 -16.70 4.06
N PRO A 131 -6.70 -16.38 2.88
CA PRO A 131 -7.44 -15.14 2.67
C PRO A 131 -8.73 -15.12 3.50
N PRO A 132 -9.28 -13.93 3.80
CA PRO A 132 -10.61 -13.84 4.41
C PRO A 132 -11.68 -14.39 3.46
N ASN A 133 -12.80 -14.85 4.03
CA ASN A 133 -13.96 -15.25 3.23
C ASN A 133 -14.63 -14.05 2.55
N ASP A 134 -14.48 -12.86 3.14
CA ASP A 134 -14.98 -11.59 2.63
C ASP A 134 -13.87 -10.53 2.78
N PHE A 135 -13.48 -9.92 1.67
CA PHE A 135 -12.44 -8.88 1.63
C PHE A 135 -12.98 -7.49 1.98
N LEU A 136 -14.30 -7.33 2.16
CA LEU A 136 -14.96 -6.05 2.36
C LEU A 136 -14.69 -5.07 1.20
N ASP A 137 -14.72 -5.58 -0.03
CA ASP A 137 -14.53 -4.77 -1.22
C ASP A 137 -15.70 -3.77 -1.38
N SER A 138 -15.39 -2.48 -1.33
CA SER A 138 -16.36 -1.39 -1.58
C SER A 138 -16.71 -1.18 -3.04
N HIS A 139 -15.89 -1.73 -3.92
CA HIS A 139 -16.00 -1.66 -5.37
C HIS A 139 -15.53 -2.99 -5.96
N MET A 140 -15.30 -3.04 -7.27
CA MET A 140 -14.82 -4.25 -7.93
C MET A 140 -13.55 -4.80 -7.24
N PRO A 141 -13.49 -6.10 -6.89
CA PRO A 141 -12.30 -6.68 -6.29
C PRO A 141 -11.06 -6.42 -7.16
N ALA A 142 -9.92 -6.14 -6.53
CA ALA A 142 -8.72 -5.71 -7.24
C ALA A 142 -8.30 -6.65 -8.38
N HIS A 143 -8.37 -7.97 -8.19
CA HIS A 143 -8.04 -8.93 -9.23
C HIS A 143 -9.02 -8.95 -10.41
N ILE A 144 -10.30 -8.64 -10.18
CA ILE A 144 -11.26 -8.51 -11.27
C ILE A 144 -10.97 -7.21 -12.02
N ALA A 145 -10.77 -6.10 -11.31
CA ALA A 145 -10.41 -4.82 -11.92
C ALA A 145 -9.12 -4.92 -12.75
N LEU A 146 -8.08 -5.57 -12.24
CA LEU A 146 -6.82 -5.78 -12.99
C LEU A 146 -7.00 -6.65 -14.25
N LEU A 147 -7.94 -7.60 -14.24
CA LEU A 147 -8.26 -8.41 -15.42
C LEU A 147 -9.15 -7.65 -16.43
N GLU A 148 -10.13 -6.89 -15.94
CA GLU A 148 -11.06 -6.10 -16.74
C GLU A 148 -10.44 -4.81 -17.30
N GLU A 149 -9.43 -4.24 -16.65
CA GLU A 149 -8.72 -3.05 -17.11
C GLU A 149 -7.33 -3.38 -17.69
N GLY A 150 -6.94 -4.65 -17.65
CA GLY A 150 -5.63 -5.13 -18.08
C GLY A 150 -5.46 -5.31 -19.59
N TRP A 151 -4.33 -5.92 -19.98
CA TRP A 151 -3.91 -6.14 -21.36
C TRP A 151 -4.97 -6.80 -22.26
N ARG A 152 -5.82 -7.67 -21.68
CA ARG A 152 -6.88 -8.38 -22.41
C ARG A 152 -7.92 -7.45 -23.04
N ASN A 153 -8.14 -6.27 -22.48
CA ASN A 153 -9.13 -5.31 -22.96
C ASN A 153 -8.50 -4.17 -23.78
N LEU A 154 -7.22 -4.28 -24.11
CA LEU A 154 -6.62 -3.41 -25.11
C LEU A 154 -7.02 -3.88 -26.50
N GLY A 155 -7.69 -2.99 -27.25
CA GLY A 155 -7.90 -3.13 -28.69
C GLY A 155 -7.10 -2.10 -29.48
N ASP A 156 -7.27 -2.09 -30.80
CA ASP A 156 -6.52 -1.21 -31.71
C ASP A 156 -6.59 0.27 -31.32
N THR A 157 -7.79 0.75 -30.95
CA THR A 157 -7.99 2.15 -30.51
C THR A 157 -7.26 2.45 -29.20
N SER A 158 -7.27 1.53 -28.22
CA SER A 158 -6.56 1.72 -26.95
C SER A 158 -5.05 1.75 -27.18
N LEU A 159 -4.53 0.91 -28.09
CA LEU A 159 -3.12 0.93 -28.44
C LEU A 159 -2.70 2.21 -29.15
N GLU A 160 -3.50 2.72 -30.08
CA GLU A 160 -3.23 4.00 -30.74
C GLU A 160 -3.12 5.12 -29.69
N HIS A 161 -4.06 5.17 -28.74
CA HIS A 161 -4.00 6.12 -27.63
C HIS A 161 -2.74 5.96 -26.78
N VAL A 162 -2.35 4.72 -26.44
CA VAL A 162 -1.12 4.46 -25.66
C VAL A 162 0.12 4.90 -26.45
N ALA A 163 0.20 4.56 -27.74
CA ALA A 163 1.32 4.94 -28.60
C ALA A 163 1.45 6.46 -28.75
N VAL A 164 0.33 7.15 -29.00
CA VAL A 164 0.29 8.63 -29.08
C VAL A 164 0.70 9.24 -27.75
N LYS A 165 0.17 8.73 -26.62
CA LYS A 165 0.51 9.24 -25.29
C LYS A 165 1.98 9.02 -24.96
N LEU A 166 2.52 7.81 -25.17
CA LEU A 166 3.93 7.49 -24.96
C LEU A 166 4.82 8.36 -25.84
N GLY A 167 4.49 8.52 -27.12
CA GLY A 167 5.20 9.40 -28.04
C GLY A 167 5.23 10.86 -27.56
N SER A 168 4.13 11.36 -26.99
CA SER A 168 4.05 12.73 -26.47
C SER A 168 4.90 12.96 -25.22
N ILE A 169 5.06 11.94 -24.36
CA ILE A 169 5.84 12.05 -23.11
C ILE A 169 7.29 11.60 -23.27
N LEU A 170 7.63 10.92 -24.37
CA LEU A 170 8.96 10.39 -24.64
C LEU A 170 10.08 11.42 -24.38
N PRO A 171 9.99 12.68 -24.85
CA PRO A 171 11.05 13.67 -24.61
C PRO A 171 11.23 14.04 -23.14
N SER A 172 10.23 13.80 -22.31
CA SER A 172 10.23 14.08 -20.86
C SER A 172 10.69 12.90 -20.02
N LEU A 173 10.87 11.70 -20.61
CA LEU A 173 11.40 10.53 -19.90
C LEU A 173 12.92 10.63 -19.74
N SER A 174 13.46 9.95 -18.73
CA SER A 174 14.91 9.81 -18.58
C SER A 174 15.50 9.02 -19.76
N PRO A 175 16.79 9.21 -20.11
CA PRO A 175 17.40 8.54 -21.26
C PRO A 175 17.24 7.02 -21.26
N ASN A 176 17.31 6.39 -20.07
CA ASN A 176 17.12 4.95 -19.93
C ASN A 176 15.68 4.53 -20.28
N PHE A 177 14.69 5.27 -19.80
CA PHE A 177 13.28 4.98 -20.07
C PHE A 177 12.81 5.36 -21.47
N GLN A 178 13.50 6.27 -22.17
CA GLN A 178 13.18 6.60 -23.57
C GLN A 178 13.33 5.38 -24.47
N GLN A 179 14.42 4.62 -24.32
CA GLN A 179 14.64 3.42 -25.14
C GLN A 179 13.61 2.33 -24.82
N ASP A 180 13.28 2.13 -23.54
CA ASP A 180 12.24 1.19 -23.13
C ASP A 180 10.86 1.58 -23.65
N ALA A 181 10.53 2.87 -23.62
CA ALA A 181 9.26 3.37 -24.13
C ALA A 181 9.12 3.18 -25.64
N VAL A 182 10.19 3.41 -26.42
CA VAL A 182 10.19 3.09 -27.86
C VAL A 182 9.99 1.59 -28.09
N ARG A 183 10.73 0.73 -27.39
CA ARG A 183 10.54 -0.73 -27.47
C ARG A 183 9.13 -1.16 -27.09
N LEU A 184 8.53 -0.52 -26.09
CA LEU A 184 7.15 -0.78 -25.69
C LEU A 184 6.18 -0.41 -26.82
N ILE A 185 6.29 0.80 -27.38
CA ILE A 185 5.46 1.25 -28.52
C ILE A 185 5.53 0.25 -29.68
N ASP A 186 6.74 -0.16 -30.06
CA ASP A 186 6.96 -1.09 -31.17
C ASP A 186 6.39 -2.49 -30.90
N SER A 187 6.33 -2.90 -29.62
CA SER A 187 5.82 -4.21 -29.21
C SER A 187 4.32 -4.23 -28.89
N LEU A 188 3.66 -3.08 -28.73
CA LEU A 188 2.22 -2.99 -28.40
C LEU A 188 1.33 -3.91 -29.25
N PRO A 189 1.47 -4.00 -30.59
CA PRO A 189 0.63 -4.88 -31.41
C PRO A 189 0.77 -6.36 -31.05
N SER A 190 1.94 -6.78 -30.54
CA SER A 190 2.21 -8.16 -30.11
C SER A 190 1.77 -8.48 -28.67
N LEU A 191 1.35 -7.45 -27.92
CA LEU A 191 0.82 -7.59 -26.56
C LEU A 191 -0.70 -7.81 -26.57
N ILE A 192 -1.39 -7.43 -27.65
CA ILE A 192 -2.80 -7.77 -27.87
C ILE A 192 -2.95 -9.30 -27.88
N ASN A 193 -4.03 -9.80 -27.29
CA ASN A 193 -4.37 -11.23 -27.26
C ASN A 193 -3.38 -12.13 -26.51
N ARG A 194 -2.48 -11.58 -25.68
CA ARG A 194 -1.79 -12.39 -24.67
C ARG A 194 -2.79 -12.76 -23.58
N ASP A 195 -3.47 -13.88 -23.79
CA ASP A 195 -4.39 -14.46 -22.83
C ASP A 195 -3.60 -14.93 -21.60
N VAL A 196 -3.61 -14.14 -20.53
CA VAL A 196 -3.16 -14.59 -19.22
C VAL A 196 -4.36 -15.30 -18.57
N VAL A 197 -4.54 -16.58 -18.90
CA VAL A 197 -5.52 -17.44 -18.23
C VAL A 197 -4.91 -17.91 -16.92
N ALA A 198 -4.83 -17.01 -15.94
CA ALA A 198 -4.38 -17.33 -14.60
C ALA A 198 -5.49 -17.00 -13.61
N VAL A 199 -5.90 -18.01 -12.82
CA VAL A 199 -6.95 -17.85 -11.81
C VAL A 199 -6.29 -17.34 -10.52
N PRO A 200 -6.67 -16.14 -10.02
CA PRO A 200 -6.18 -15.63 -8.75
C PRO A 200 -6.58 -16.54 -7.59
N LYS A 201 -5.61 -16.93 -6.78
CA LYS A 201 -5.81 -17.87 -5.66
C LYS A 201 -4.98 -17.55 -4.42
N LYS A 202 -3.89 -16.80 -4.58
CA LYS A 202 -3.00 -16.42 -3.50
C LYS A 202 -3.52 -15.15 -2.84
N PHE A 203 -3.26 -14.95 -1.54
CA PHE A 203 -3.57 -13.67 -0.92
C PHE A 203 -2.53 -12.64 -1.39
N ALA A 204 -2.98 -11.49 -1.88
CA ALA A 204 -2.13 -10.42 -2.39
C ALA A 204 -2.57 -9.06 -1.85
N HIS A 205 -1.61 -8.15 -1.72
CA HIS A 205 -1.74 -6.76 -1.35
C HIS A 205 -2.20 -5.87 -2.52
N HIS A 206 -1.76 -6.19 -3.75
CA HIS A 206 -2.04 -5.50 -5.03
C HIS A 206 -1.52 -4.07 -5.18
N ASP A 207 -1.16 -3.39 -4.09
CA ASP A 207 -0.46 -2.08 -4.14
C ASP A 207 0.90 -2.15 -3.43
N LEU A 208 1.66 -3.24 -3.60
CA LEU A 208 2.96 -3.35 -2.95
C LEU A 208 4.06 -2.56 -3.67
N ARG A 209 4.59 -1.58 -2.95
CA ARG A 209 5.66 -0.66 -3.33
C ARG A 209 6.34 -0.14 -2.07
N GLN A 210 7.51 0.49 -2.19
CA GLN A 210 8.24 1.03 -1.03
C GLN A 210 7.41 1.98 -0.15
N ALA A 211 6.49 2.74 -0.75
CA ALA A 211 5.62 3.66 -0.01
C ALA A 211 4.60 2.97 0.92
N ASN A 212 4.34 1.67 0.72
CA ASN A 212 3.34 0.88 1.45
C ASN A 212 3.96 -0.21 2.32
N LEU A 213 5.27 -0.11 2.58
CA LEU A 213 5.97 -0.98 3.52
C LEU A 213 7.03 -0.20 4.28
N ALA A 214 7.22 -0.52 5.55
CA ALA A 214 8.35 -0.06 6.33
C ALA A 214 9.20 -1.25 6.76
N TRP A 215 10.52 -1.14 6.65
CA TRP A 215 11.47 -2.17 7.05
C TRP A 215 12.35 -1.69 8.20
N HIS A 216 12.70 -2.57 9.11
CA HIS A 216 13.60 -2.29 10.22
C HIS A 216 14.55 -3.49 10.42
N PRO A 217 15.87 -3.27 10.54
CA PRO A 217 16.85 -4.37 10.53
C PRO A 217 16.65 -5.39 11.65
N GLN A 218 16.12 -4.96 12.80
CA GLN A 218 15.84 -5.84 13.94
C GLN A 218 14.36 -6.26 14.09
N HIS A 219 13.44 -5.63 13.36
CA HIS A 219 11.99 -5.84 13.56
C HIS A 219 11.25 -6.36 12.31
N GLY A 220 11.99 -6.54 11.22
CA GLY A 220 11.46 -7.07 9.96
C GLY A 220 10.68 -6.01 9.19
N VAL A 221 9.61 -6.43 8.52
CA VAL A 221 8.78 -5.57 7.67
C VAL A 221 7.39 -5.37 8.26
N ARG A 222 6.77 -4.23 7.92
CA ARG A 222 5.37 -3.91 8.17
C ARG A 222 4.73 -3.43 6.87
N PHE A 223 3.78 -4.20 6.34
CA PHE A 223 2.95 -3.83 5.20
C PHE A 223 1.75 -3.00 5.68
N VAL A 224 1.46 -1.91 4.98
CA VAL A 224 0.38 -0.96 5.28
C VAL A 224 -0.39 -0.62 4.00
N ASP A 225 -1.56 0.02 4.12
CA ASP A 225 -2.42 0.37 2.98
C ASP A 225 -3.01 -0.84 2.26
N TRP A 226 -3.67 -1.69 3.04
CA TRP A 226 -4.36 -2.91 2.60
C TRP A 226 -5.68 -2.67 1.83
N SER A 227 -5.91 -1.44 1.35
CA SER A 227 -7.15 -1.03 0.67
C SER A 227 -7.44 -1.87 -0.59
N TRP A 228 -6.38 -2.30 -1.29
CA TRP A 228 -6.46 -3.08 -2.53
C TRP A 228 -6.31 -4.58 -2.33
N ALA A 229 -6.15 -5.04 -1.09
CA ALA A 229 -5.89 -6.44 -0.82
C ALA A 229 -7.01 -7.35 -1.34
N GLY A 230 -6.64 -8.53 -1.83
CA GLY A 230 -7.56 -9.43 -2.53
C GLY A 230 -6.89 -10.76 -2.88
N LEU A 231 -7.62 -11.61 -3.61
CA LEU A 231 -6.99 -12.74 -4.30
C LEU A 231 -6.06 -12.21 -5.39
N GLY A 232 -4.93 -12.87 -5.63
CA GLY A 232 -3.93 -12.49 -6.62
C GLY A 232 -3.30 -13.71 -7.30
N LEU A 233 -2.49 -13.42 -8.31
CA LEU A 233 -1.63 -14.42 -8.93
C LEU A 233 -0.42 -14.69 -8.05
N GLU A 234 0.15 -15.88 -8.18
CA GLU A 234 1.42 -16.21 -7.54
C GLU A 234 2.48 -15.17 -7.92
N LYS A 235 3.26 -14.70 -6.94
CA LYS A 235 4.34 -13.70 -7.09
C LYS A 235 3.89 -12.32 -7.57
N ALA A 236 2.58 -12.01 -7.62
CA ALA A 236 2.09 -10.72 -8.10
C ALA A 236 2.71 -9.52 -7.33
N ASP A 237 2.69 -9.57 -6.01
CA ASP A 237 3.26 -8.50 -5.18
C ASP A 237 4.79 -8.48 -5.23
N ARG A 238 5.44 -9.65 -5.31
CA ARG A 238 6.89 -9.75 -5.47
C ARG A 238 7.34 -9.06 -6.77
N THR A 239 6.64 -9.33 -7.87
CA THR A 239 6.87 -8.66 -9.15
C THR A 239 6.64 -7.16 -9.07
N SER A 240 5.54 -6.73 -8.41
CA SER A 240 5.22 -5.30 -8.24
C SER A 240 6.32 -4.56 -7.47
N LEU A 241 6.81 -5.15 -6.38
CA LEU A 241 7.92 -4.60 -5.60
C LEU A 241 9.21 -4.51 -6.40
N LEU A 242 9.60 -5.57 -7.11
CA LEU A 242 10.83 -5.57 -7.91
C LEU A 242 10.79 -4.51 -9.02
N ILE A 243 9.62 -4.28 -9.62
CA ILE A 243 9.42 -3.19 -10.58
C ILE A 243 9.56 -1.83 -9.89
N ASP A 244 8.97 -1.64 -8.72
CA ASP A 244 9.09 -0.39 -7.95
C ASP A 244 10.53 -0.07 -7.55
N LEU A 245 11.28 -1.08 -7.08
CA LEU A 245 12.70 -0.97 -6.76
C LEU A 245 13.49 -0.58 -8.01
N HIS A 246 13.34 -1.32 -9.11
CA HIS A 246 14.05 -1.03 -10.35
C HIS A 246 13.79 0.40 -10.88
N LYS A 247 12.56 0.91 -10.70
CA LYS A 247 12.20 2.28 -11.10
C LYS A 247 12.80 3.36 -10.20
N SER A 248 13.13 3.02 -8.96
CA SER A 248 13.60 3.96 -7.95
C SER A 248 15.12 4.21 -7.99
N GLY A 249 15.86 3.37 -8.72
CA GLY A 249 17.33 3.41 -8.81
C GLY A 249 17.98 2.39 -7.89
#